data_AF-A0A2J8ULY6-F1
#
_entry.id   AF-A0A2J8ULY6-F1
#
_cell.length_a   1.000
_cell.length_b   1.000
_cell.length_c   1.000
_cell.angle_alpha   90.00
_cell.angle_beta   90.00
_cell.angle_gamma   90.00
#
_symmetry.space_group_name_H-M   'P 1'
#
loop_
_entity.id
_entity.type
_entity.pdbx_description
1 polymer ?
#
loop_
_entity_poly.entity_id
_entity_poly.type
_entity_poly.pdbx_seq_one_letter_code
_entity_poly.pdbx_strand_id
1 'polypeptide(L)'
;MPYLGSEDVVKEVKKALCNPHIQADRLRYRNVIQRVIRMSKLDQWGQAEVLNFLLRYQPRSEEELFDILNLLDSFLKSSSPGVVMGATKLFLILAKKFPHVQTDVLVRVKGPLLAACSSESRELCFVALCHVRQILHSLPGHFSSHYKKFFCSYSEPHYIKLQKVEVLCELVNDE
;
A
#
# COMPACT_ATOMS: atom_id res chain seq x y z
N MET A 1 -3.71 -21.47 -15.93
CA MET A 1 -3.98 -21.22 -14.49
C MET A 1 -2.87 -21.85 -13.64
N PRO A 2 -1.93 -21.06 -13.07
CA PRO A 2 -0.90 -21.58 -12.18
C PRO A 2 -1.15 -21.10 -10.75
N TYR A 3 -1.96 -21.82 -9.96
CA TYR A 3 -2.33 -21.39 -8.59
C TYR A 3 -1.77 -22.28 -7.48
N LEU A 4 -1.24 -23.46 -7.78
CA LEU A 4 -0.95 -24.46 -6.75
C LEU A 4 0.29 -24.13 -5.89
N GLY A 5 1.33 -23.50 -6.46
CA GLY A 5 2.56 -23.22 -5.72
C GLY A 5 2.50 -22.02 -4.77
N SER A 6 1.68 -21.01 -5.08
CA SER A 6 1.53 -19.80 -4.24
C SER A 6 0.66 -20.08 -3.01
N GLU A 7 -0.37 -20.92 -3.17
CA GLU A 7 -1.30 -21.25 -2.08
C GLU A 7 -0.61 -21.92 -0.90
N ASP A 8 0.30 -22.87 -1.12
CA ASP A 8 0.95 -23.59 -0.03
C ASP A 8 1.88 -22.66 0.77
N VAL A 9 2.60 -21.79 0.08
CA VAL A 9 3.44 -20.76 0.74
C VAL A 9 2.55 -19.80 1.54
N VAL A 10 1.44 -19.33 0.96
CA VAL A 10 0.49 -18.45 1.65
C VAL A 10 -0.15 -19.15 2.85
N LYS A 11 -0.55 -20.42 2.73
CA LYS A 11 -1.11 -21.23 3.82
C LYS A 11 -0.11 -21.44 4.96
N GLU A 12 1.14 -21.74 4.64
CA GLU A 12 2.18 -21.85 5.68
C GLU A 12 2.53 -20.49 6.31
N VAL A 13 2.46 -19.40 5.56
CA VAL A 13 2.61 -18.04 6.10
C VAL A 13 1.46 -17.75 7.06
N LYS A 14 0.21 -17.99 6.64
CA LYS A 14 -0.97 -17.90 7.51
C LYS A 14 -0.80 -18.71 8.78
N LYS A 15 -0.44 -19.98 8.68
CA LYS A 15 -0.23 -20.87 9.84
C LYS A 15 0.88 -20.37 10.77
N ALA A 16 1.98 -19.87 10.22
CA ALA A 16 3.07 -19.30 11.03
C ALA A 16 2.66 -18.00 11.72
N LEU A 17 1.84 -17.17 11.07
CA LEU A 17 1.43 -15.83 11.50
C LEU A 17 0.13 -15.77 12.32
N CYS A 18 -0.68 -16.82 12.33
CA CYS A 18 -1.90 -16.93 13.15
C CYS A 18 -1.63 -17.18 14.64
N ASN A 19 -0.38 -17.36 15.05
CA ASN A 19 -0.05 -17.53 16.46
C ASN A 19 -0.17 -16.18 17.20
N PRO A 20 -1.04 -16.04 18.22
CA PRO A 20 -1.17 -14.80 18.98
C PRO A 20 0.11 -14.43 19.75
N HIS A 21 1.03 -15.38 19.98
CA HIS A 21 2.33 -15.15 20.60
C HIS A 21 3.46 -14.96 19.58
N ILE A 22 3.16 -14.51 18.36
CA ILE A 22 4.16 -14.40 17.30
C ILE A 22 5.37 -13.54 17.67
N GLN A 23 5.18 -12.56 18.55
CA GLN A 23 6.24 -11.68 19.02
C GLN A 23 7.16 -12.33 20.07
N ALA A 24 6.77 -13.47 20.65
CA ALA A 24 7.56 -14.15 21.69
C ALA A 24 8.72 -15.00 21.13
N ASP A 25 8.61 -15.49 19.89
CA ASP A 25 9.53 -16.50 19.35
C ASP A 25 10.56 -15.90 18.39
N ARG A 26 11.86 -16.04 18.72
CA ARG A 26 13.00 -15.41 18.02
C ARG A 26 13.35 -16.11 16.70
N LEU A 27 13.04 -17.41 16.56
CA LEU A 27 13.29 -18.16 15.31
C LEU A 27 12.25 -17.85 14.23
N ARG A 28 10.99 -17.66 14.63
CA ARG A 28 9.91 -17.31 13.68
C ARG A 28 10.15 -15.98 12.99
N TYR A 29 10.72 -15.03 13.70
CA TYR A 29 11.10 -13.70 13.22
C TYR A 29 12.04 -13.71 12.01
N ARG A 30 13.15 -14.47 12.08
CA ARG A 30 14.10 -14.59 10.96
C ARG A 30 13.43 -15.21 9.74
N ASN A 31 12.54 -16.16 9.95
CA ASN A 31 11.78 -16.81 8.89
C ASN A 31 10.74 -15.87 8.25
N VAL A 32 10.19 -14.90 9.01
CA VAL A 32 9.26 -13.89 8.47
C VAL A 32 9.99 -12.93 7.53
N ILE A 33 11.14 -12.37 7.95
CA ILE A 33 11.94 -11.48 7.09
C ILE A 33 12.49 -12.23 5.87
N GLN A 34 12.97 -13.46 6.04
CA GLN A 34 13.36 -14.32 4.92
C GLN A 34 12.18 -14.63 3.99
N ARG A 35 10.95 -14.73 4.52
CA ARG A 35 9.74 -14.87 3.71
C ARG A 35 9.36 -13.57 2.99
N VAL A 36 9.60 -12.40 3.58
CA VAL A 36 9.47 -11.10 2.89
C VAL A 36 10.41 -11.04 1.68
N ILE A 37 11.66 -11.48 1.85
CA ILE A 37 12.61 -11.60 0.73
C ILE A 37 12.09 -12.58 -0.34
N ARG A 38 11.47 -13.70 0.07
CA ARG A 38 10.82 -14.65 -0.85
C ARG A 38 9.55 -14.11 -1.50
N MET A 39 8.90 -13.06 -0.97
CA MET A 39 7.67 -12.48 -1.58
C MET A 39 7.92 -12.00 -3.00
N SER A 40 9.14 -11.57 -3.33
CA SER A 40 9.53 -11.24 -4.71
C SER A 40 9.25 -12.36 -5.72
N LYS A 41 9.22 -13.63 -5.27
CA LYS A 41 8.93 -14.81 -6.09
C LYS A 41 7.46 -15.21 -6.11
N LEU A 42 6.61 -14.61 -5.27
CA LEU A 42 5.16 -14.84 -5.28
C LEU A 42 4.48 -14.00 -6.37
N ASP A 43 3.32 -14.46 -6.81
CA ASP A 43 2.45 -13.67 -7.68
C ASP A 43 1.85 -12.47 -6.91
N GLN A 44 1.27 -11.52 -7.63
CA GLN A 44 0.76 -10.27 -7.05
C GLN A 44 -0.28 -10.48 -5.93
N TRP A 45 -1.08 -11.54 -6.02
CA TRP A 45 -2.10 -11.87 -5.03
C TRP A 45 -1.47 -12.43 -3.76
N GLY A 46 -0.51 -13.36 -3.90
CA GLY A 46 0.29 -13.84 -2.78
C GLY A 46 1.07 -12.72 -2.09
N GLN A 47 1.65 -11.80 -2.86
CA GLN A 47 2.33 -10.62 -2.32
C GLN A 47 1.38 -9.74 -1.49
N ALA A 48 0.21 -9.38 -2.04
CA ALA A 48 -0.77 -8.56 -1.34
C ALA A 48 -1.28 -9.22 -0.04
N GLU A 49 -1.52 -10.52 -0.08
CA GLU A 49 -1.97 -11.28 1.09
C GLU A 49 -0.90 -11.26 2.20
N VAL A 50 0.37 -11.53 1.86
CA VAL A 50 1.45 -11.51 2.86
C VAL A 50 1.65 -10.11 3.44
N LEU A 51 1.60 -9.04 2.62
CA LEU A 51 1.65 -7.66 3.10
C LEU A 51 0.58 -7.37 4.14
N ASN A 52 -0.65 -7.86 3.93
CA ASN A 52 -1.73 -7.72 4.90
C ASN A 52 -1.45 -8.46 6.22
N PHE A 53 -0.85 -9.65 6.16
CA PHE A 53 -0.47 -10.36 7.39
C PHE A 53 0.63 -9.66 8.19
N LEU A 54 1.60 -9.04 7.50
CA LEU A 54 2.68 -8.30 8.13
C LEU A 54 2.19 -7.08 8.93
N LEU A 55 0.96 -6.61 8.70
CA LEU A 55 0.37 -5.53 9.51
C LEU A 55 0.23 -5.88 11.00
N ARG A 56 0.22 -7.17 11.34
CA ARG A 56 0.17 -7.66 12.74
C ARG A 56 1.55 -7.68 13.42
N TYR A 57 2.60 -7.51 12.62
CA TYR A 57 3.96 -7.64 13.07
C TYR A 57 4.49 -6.32 13.63
N GLN A 58 5.27 -6.38 14.70
CA GLN A 58 5.96 -5.23 15.28
C GLN A 58 7.46 -5.52 15.33
N PRO A 59 8.29 -4.69 14.68
CA PRO A 59 9.74 -4.80 14.77
C PRO A 59 10.23 -4.66 16.21
N ARG A 60 11.27 -5.41 16.56
CA ARG A 60 11.86 -5.43 17.91
C ARG A 60 13.00 -4.42 18.08
N SER A 61 13.63 -4.02 16.99
CA SER A 61 14.69 -3.00 16.95
C SER A 61 14.49 -2.05 15.77
N GLU A 62 15.12 -0.88 15.86
CA GLU A 62 15.12 0.07 14.75
C GLU A 62 15.89 -0.46 13.54
N GLU A 63 17.00 -1.16 13.77
CA GLU A 63 17.78 -1.81 12.70
C GLU A 63 16.91 -2.74 11.86
N GLU A 64 16.15 -3.62 12.52
CA GLU A 64 15.22 -4.52 11.82
C GLU A 64 14.11 -3.76 11.09
N LEU A 65 13.54 -2.74 11.75
CA LEU A 65 12.54 -1.90 11.13
C LEU A 65 13.07 -1.36 9.80
N PHE A 66 14.27 -0.77 9.79
CA PHE A 66 14.86 -0.22 8.57
C PHE A 66 15.18 -1.31 7.54
N ASP A 67 15.63 -2.49 7.94
CA ASP A 67 15.79 -3.63 7.03
C ASP A 67 14.47 -4.01 6.34
N ILE A 68 13.37 -4.07 7.11
CA ILE A 68 12.04 -4.35 6.57
C ILE A 68 11.58 -3.23 5.62
N LEU A 69 11.77 -1.96 6.00
CA LEU A 69 11.39 -0.82 5.17
C LEU A 69 12.16 -0.80 3.84
N ASN A 70 13.47 -1.09 3.88
CA ASN A 70 14.30 -1.20 2.68
C ASN A 70 13.83 -2.33 1.74
N LEU A 71 13.36 -3.45 2.30
CA LEU A 71 12.75 -4.51 1.49
C LEU A 71 11.42 -4.06 0.88
N LEU A 72 10.58 -3.35 1.65
CA LEU A 72 9.29 -2.84 1.21
C LEU A 72 9.39 -1.82 0.06
N ASP A 73 10.49 -1.07 -0.01
CA ASP A 73 10.72 -0.08 -1.08
C ASP A 73 10.64 -0.69 -2.49
N SER A 74 11.02 -1.95 -2.65
CA SER A 74 10.89 -2.66 -3.93
C SER A 74 9.43 -2.89 -4.35
N PHE A 75 8.53 -3.10 -3.39
CA PHE A 75 7.10 -3.34 -3.65
C PHE A 75 6.34 -2.08 -4.02
N LEU A 76 6.82 -0.90 -3.59
CA LEU A 76 6.28 0.40 -4.02
C LEU A 76 6.44 0.64 -5.53
N LYS A 77 7.38 -0.08 -6.18
CA LYS A 77 7.64 -0.03 -7.63
C LYS A 77 6.95 -1.15 -8.41
N SER A 78 6.11 -1.96 -7.74
CA SER A 78 5.39 -3.05 -8.39
C SER A 78 4.42 -2.51 -9.47
N SER A 79 4.21 -3.28 -10.52
CA SER A 79 3.21 -2.98 -11.55
C SER A 79 1.78 -3.18 -11.06
N SER A 80 1.60 -3.90 -9.94
CA SER A 80 0.28 -4.20 -9.38
C SER A 80 -0.15 -3.12 -8.38
N PRO A 81 -1.24 -2.36 -8.64
CA PRO A 81 -1.73 -1.34 -7.72
C PRO A 81 -2.06 -1.89 -6.33
N GLY A 82 -2.59 -3.12 -6.24
CA GLY A 82 -2.90 -3.76 -4.96
C GLY A 82 -1.66 -4.01 -4.11
N VAL A 83 -0.56 -4.43 -4.73
CA VAL A 83 0.74 -4.62 -4.05
C VAL A 83 1.31 -3.28 -3.60
N VAL A 84 1.30 -2.27 -4.47
CA VAL A 84 1.78 -0.92 -4.14
C VAL A 84 1.01 -0.35 -2.94
N MET A 85 -0.32 -0.41 -2.96
CA MET A 85 -1.14 0.12 -1.86
C MET A 85 -1.01 -0.70 -0.56
N GLY A 86 -0.90 -2.03 -0.66
CA GLY A 86 -0.62 -2.89 0.49
C GLY A 86 0.73 -2.57 1.14
N ALA A 87 1.77 -2.38 0.33
CA ALA A 87 3.10 -2.00 0.79
C ALA A 87 3.08 -0.59 1.41
N THR A 88 2.41 0.36 0.76
CA THR A 88 2.22 1.73 1.29
C THR A 88 1.59 1.71 2.68
N LYS A 89 0.49 0.98 2.85
CA LYS A 89 -0.20 0.86 4.15
C LYS A 89 0.73 0.31 5.23
N LEU A 90 1.46 -0.77 4.93
CA LEU A 90 2.40 -1.37 5.87
C LEU A 90 3.53 -0.39 6.21
N PHE A 91 4.08 0.30 5.20
CA PHE A 91 5.12 1.31 5.38
C PHE A 91 4.67 2.41 6.33
N LEU A 92 3.49 2.98 6.11
CA LEU A 92 2.94 4.04 6.96
C LEU A 92 2.73 3.58 8.40
N ILE A 93 2.28 2.35 8.63
CA ILE A 93 2.07 1.82 9.99
C ILE A 93 3.40 1.59 10.70
N LEU A 94 4.38 0.98 10.03
CA LEU A 94 5.70 0.68 10.61
C LEU A 94 6.50 1.96 10.87
N ALA A 95 6.47 2.92 9.94
CA ALA A 95 7.20 4.18 10.02
C ALA A 95 6.47 5.27 10.83
N LYS A 96 5.51 4.92 11.69
CA LYS A 96 4.72 5.91 12.47
C LYS A 96 5.57 6.87 13.33
N LYS A 97 6.75 6.42 13.78
CA LYS A 97 7.71 7.24 14.54
C LYS A 97 8.61 8.13 13.67
N PHE A 98 8.52 7.98 12.34
CA PHE A 98 9.39 8.64 11.37
C PHE A 98 8.56 9.37 10.29
N PRO A 99 7.98 10.54 10.62
CA PRO A 99 7.08 11.26 9.71
C PRO A 99 7.72 11.62 8.37
N HIS A 100 9.02 11.95 8.35
CA HIS A 100 9.75 12.24 7.11
C HIS A 100 9.74 11.05 6.15
N VAL A 101 9.93 9.83 6.66
CA VAL A 101 9.89 8.61 5.85
C VAL A 101 8.48 8.34 5.32
N GLN A 102 7.44 8.58 6.13
CA GLN A 102 6.06 8.47 5.67
C GLN A 102 5.78 9.43 4.50
N THR A 103 6.21 10.69 4.62
CA THR A 103 6.08 11.68 3.56
C THR A 103 6.81 11.23 2.29
N ASP A 104 8.05 10.75 2.39
CA ASP A 104 8.81 10.25 1.25
C ASP A 104 8.09 9.12 0.50
N VAL A 105 7.48 8.19 1.23
CA VAL A 105 6.68 7.11 0.63
C VAL A 105 5.45 7.66 -0.07
N LEU A 106 4.72 8.59 0.56
CA LEU A 106 3.55 9.25 -0.04
C LEU A 106 3.91 10.03 -1.32
N VAL A 107 5.10 10.63 -1.37
CA VAL A 107 5.64 11.28 -2.58
C VAL A 107 5.89 10.24 -3.68
N ARG A 108 6.51 9.10 -3.36
CA ARG A 108 6.82 8.04 -4.35
C ARG A 108 5.56 7.43 -4.96
N VAL A 109 4.53 7.18 -4.16
CA VAL A 109 3.29 6.53 -4.62
C VAL A 109 2.33 7.46 -5.34
N LYS A 110 2.58 8.79 -5.29
CA LYS A 110 1.78 9.81 -5.99
C LYS A 110 1.60 9.48 -7.47
N GLY A 111 2.68 9.16 -8.18
CA GLY A 111 2.65 8.83 -9.60
C GLY A 111 1.77 7.60 -9.90
N PRO A 112 2.07 6.43 -9.31
CA PRO A 112 1.26 5.22 -9.44
C PRO A 112 -0.22 5.43 -9.08
N LEU A 113 -0.51 6.18 -8.02
CA LEU A 113 -1.88 6.43 -7.57
C LEU A 113 -2.65 7.33 -8.55
N LEU A 114 -2.00 8.38 -9.08
CA LEU A 114 -2.58 9.21 -10.14
C LEU A 114 -2.83 8.42 -11.43
N ALA A 115 -1.98 7.43 -11.75
CA ALA A 115 -2.23 6.53 -12.87
C ALA A 115 -3.45 5.63 -12.61
N ALA A 116 -3.58 5.09 -11.39
CA ALA A 116 -4.74 4.28 -11.00
C ALA A 116 -6.06 5.09 -11.03
N CYS A 117 -6.03 6.37 -10.67
CA CYS A 117 -7.19 7.28 -10.79
C CYS A 117 -7.63 7.51 -12.24
N SER A 118 -6.77 7.26 -13.22
CA SER A 118 -7.07 7.36 -14.66
C SER A 118 -7.23 5.99 -15.32
N SER A 119 -7.36 4.91 -14.54
CA SER A 119 -7.55 3.57 -15.07
C SER A 119 -8.91 3.40 -15.75
N GLU A 120 -8.96 2.56 -16.78
CA GLU A 120 -10.21 2.14 -17.43
C GLU A 120 -11.08 1.28 -16.49
N SER A 121 -10.49 0.61 -15.50
CA SER A 121 -11.25 -0.08 -14.45
C SER A 121 -11.85 0.94 -13.49
N ARG A 122 -13.19 0.99 -13.49
CA ARG A 122 -13.96 1.94 -12.68
C ARG A 122 -13.80 1.69 -11.19
N GLU A 123 -13.71 0.42 -10.80
CA GLU A 123 -13.51 -0.02 -9.42
C GLU A 123 -12.12 0.40 -8.92
N LEU A 124 -11.08 0.20 -9.76
CA LEU A 124 -9.73 0.63 -9.43
C LEU A 124 -9.63 2.16 -9.34
N CYS A 125 -10.23 2.89 -10.29
CA CYS A 125 -10.31 4.34 -10.26
C CYS A 125 -10.97 4.84 -8.97
N PHE A 126 -12.12 4.27 -8.59
CA PHE A 126 -12.83 4.64 -7.38
C PHE A 126 -12.00 4.42 -6.12
N VAL A 127 -11.39 3.23 -5.97
CA VAL A 127 -10.54 2.93 -4.81
C VAL A 127 -9.31 3.84 -4.76
N ALA A 128 -8.72 4.16 -5.92
CA ALA A 128 -7.60 5.09 -6.00
C ALA A 128 -8.01 6.51 -5.55
N LEU A 129 -9.19 6.99 -5.94
CA LEU A 129 -9.71 8.29 -5.48
C LEU A 129 -9.94 8.30 -3.96
N CYS A 130 -10.47 7.22 -3.38
CA CYS A 130 -10.60 7.11 -1.92
C CYS A 130 -9.23 7.20 -1.22
N HIS A 131 -8.20 6.58 -1.78
CA HIS A 131 -6.84 6.68 -1.26
C HIS A 131 -6.25 8.10 -1.42
N VAL A 132 -6.51 8.78 -2.54
CA VAL A 132 -6.09 10.18 -2.74
C VAL A 132 -6.65 11.07 -1.63
N ARG A 133 -7.95 10.98 -1.34
CA ARG A 133 -8.59 11.74 -0.26
C ARG A 133 -7.97 11.47 1.11
N GLN A 134 -7.75 10.20 1.42
CA GLN A 134 -7.11 9.81 2.68
C GLN A 134 -5.69 10.41 2.81
N ILE A 135 -4.96 10.50 1.70
CA ILE A 135 -3.64 11.13 1.67
C ILE A 135 -3.77 12.65 1.81
N LEU A 136 -4.74 13.30 1.17
CA LEU A 136 -4.97 14.75 1.31
C LEU A 136 -5.26 15.15 2.75
N HIS A 137 -6.01 14.34 3.50
CA HIS A 137 -6.20 14.56 4.94
C HIS A 137 -4.89 14.50 5.76
N SER A 138 -3.89 13.76 5.28
CA SER A 138 -2.59 13.60 5.97
C SER A 138 -1.54 14.59 5.47
N LEU A 139 -1.62 14.98 4.20
CA LEU A 139 -0.69 15.86 3.51
C LEU A 139 -1.48 16.78 2.57
N PRO A 140 -2.02 17.90 3.11
CA PRO A 140 -2.73 18.89 2.32
C PRO A 140 -1.88 19.40 1.14
N GLY A 141 -2.55 19.68 0.04
CA GLY A 141 -1.93 20.12 -1.21
C GLY A 141 -1.02 19.14 -1.94
N HIS A 142 -0.87 17.89 -1.46
CA HIS A 142 0.03 16.91 -2.08
C HIS A 142 -0.26 16.68 -3.56
N PHE A 143 -1.53 16.79 -3.99
CA PHE A 143 -1.94 16.60 -5.38
C PHE A 143 -2.27 17.90 -6.12
N SER A 144 -2.06 19.08 -5.53
CA SER A 144 -2.53 20.36 -6.09
C SER A 144 -1.93 20.66 -7.45
N SER A 145 -0.68 20.32 -7.74
CA SER A 145 -0.10 20.46 -9.09
C SER A 145 -0.77 19.60 -10.18
N HIS A 146 -1.61 18.63 -9.79
CA HIS A 146 -2.26 17.67 -10.68
C HIS A 146 -3.79 17.76 -10.63
N TYR A 147 -4.37 18.84 -10.07
CA TYR A 147 -5.82 18.99 -9.86
C TYR A 147 -6.67 18.66 -11.10
N LYS A 148 -6.19 19.00 -12.31
CA LYS A 148 -6.87 18.74 -13.59
C LYS A 148 -7.17 17.25 -13.83
N LYS A 149 -6.39 16.33 -13.24
CA LYS A 149 -6.63 14.88 -13.36
C LYS A 149 -7.92 14.44 -12.66
N PHE A 150 -8.45 15.24 -11.74
CA PHE A 150 -9.68 14.96 -11.02
C PHE A 150 -10.91 15.60 -11.67
N PHE A 151 -10.80 16.19 -12.86
CA PHE A 151 -11.99 16.63 -13.60
C PHE A 151 -12.85 15.45 -14.05
N CYS A 152 -14.16 15.65 -13.99
CA CYS A 152 -15.15 14.66 -14.39
C CYS A 152 -15.23 14.55 -15.91
N SER A 153 -15.29 13.33 -16.43
CA SER A 153 -15.63 13.04 -17.82
C SER A 153 -17.12 12.69 -17.96
N TYR A 154 -17.71 12.96 -19.12
CA TYR A 154 -19.12 12.64 -19.38
C TYR A 154 -19.42 11.15 -19.22
N SER A 155 -18.53 10.28 -19.67
CA SER A 155 -18.68 8.81 -19.65
C SER A 155 -18.54 8.18 -18.27
N GLU A 156 -18.12 8.94 -17.26
CA GLU A 156 -17.90 8.40 -15.91
C GLU A 156 -19.22 8.19 -15.15
N PRO A 157 -19.33 7.10 -14.38
CA PRO A 157 -20.48 6.86 -13.53
C PRO A 157 -20.55 7.89 -12.40
N HIS A 158 -21.75 8.09 -11.87
CA HIS A 158 -22.03 9.12 -10.86
C HIS A 158 -21.14 9.02 -9.60
N TYR A 159 -20.88 7.81 -9.10
CA TYR A 159 -20.07 7.61 -7.89
C TYR A 159 -18.60 8.03 -8.06
N ILE A 160 -18.03 7.92 -9.26
CA ILE A 160 -16.67 8.42 -9.55
C ILE A 160 -16.67 9.95 -9.64
N LYS A 161 -17.68 10.52 -10.31
CA LYS A 161 -17.84 11.97 -10.40
C LYS A 161 -17.94 12.60 -9.02
N LEU A 162 -18.72 12.00 -8.13
CA LEU A 162 -18.84 12.43 -6.75
C LEU A 162 -17.47 12.42 -6.03
N GLN A 163 -16.73 11.31 -6.09
CA GLN A 163 -15.40 11.23 -5.46
C GLN A 163 -14.41 12.26 -6.03
N LYS A 164 -14.44 12.49 -7.34
CA LYS A 164 -13.61 13.49 -8.01
C LYS A 164 -13.92 14.92 -7.54
N VAL A 165 -15.20 15.26 -7.41
CA VAL A 165 -15.62 16.56 -6.88
C VAL A 165 -15.18 16.71 -5.41
N GLU A 166 -15.33 15.68 -4.59
CA GLU A 166 -14.85 15.69 -3.20
C GLU A 166 -13.34 15.94 -3.11
N VAL A 167 -12.53 15.25 -3.94
CA VAL A 167 -11.08 15.50 -4.05
C VAL A 167 -10.80 16.96 -4.45
N LEU A 168 -11.51 17.49 -5.44
CA LEU A 168 -11.31 18.89 -5.88
C LEU A 168 -11.65 19.89 -4.78
N CYS A 169 -12.71 19.65 -4.00
CA CYS A 169 -13.05 20.48 -2.86
C CYS A 169 -11.93 20.46 -1.79
N GLU A 170 -11.37 19.29 -1.50
CA GLU A 170 -10.24 19.16 -0.56
C GLU A 170 -8.99 19.90 -1.05
N LEU A 171 -8.72 19.90 -2.36
CA LEU A 171 -7.57 20.59 -2.98
C LEU A 171 -7.69 22.12 -3.03
N VAL A 172 -8.91 22.66 -2.97
CA VAL A 172 -9.13 24.12 -2.97
C VAL A 172 -8.96 24.69 -1.56
N ASN A 173 -9.13 23.87 -0.52
CA ASN A 173 -9.06 24.27 0.88
C ASN A 173 -7.61 24.29 1.44
N ASP A 174 -6.59 24.47 0.60
CA ASP A 174 -5.17 24.53 1.02
C ASP A 174 -4.79 25.91 1.65
N GLU A 175 -5.74 26.62 2.29
CA GLU A 175 -5.47 27.79 3.15
C GLU A 175 -5.27 27.40 4.62
#